data_AF-A0A6A8Q7H7-F1
#
_entry.id   AF-A0A6A8Q7H7-F1
#
_cell.length_a   1.000
_cell.length_b   1.000
_cell.length_c   1.000
_cell.angle_alpha   90.00
_cell.angle_beta   90.00
_cell.angle_gamma   90.00
#
_symmetry.space_group_name_H-M   'P 1'
#
loop_
_entity.id
_entity.type
_entity.pdbx_description
1 polymer ?
#
loop_
_entity_poly.entity_id
_entity_poly.type
_entity_poly.pdbx_seq_one_letter_code
_entity_poly.pdbx_strand_id
1 'polypeptide(L)'
;MQYQQNFFYLCKTPLSAEGPEHVEIVTRAEDSEDFPRVFREYEELRSHAFNEDKIYSIVRADDIYDLIRTNTKESAKEKAYEQAESEIITNLQHRVMEEDDANAKGILKEVYEIES
;
A
#
# COMPACT_ATOMS: atom_id res chain seq x y z
N MET A 1 -8.74 24.65 -20.76
CA MET A 1 -8.15 23.56 -19.95
C MET A 1 -7.24 24.18 -18.91
N GLN A 2 -7.58 24.10 -17.63
CA GLN A 2 -6.63 24.43 -16.57
C GLN A 2 -5.66 23.24 -16.45
N TYR A 3 -4.36 23.47 -16.65
CA TYR A 3 -3.34 22.45 -16.46
C TYR A 3 -3.29 22.11 -14.96
N GLN A 4 -3.73 20.92 -14.57
CA GLN A 4 -3.50 20.40 -13.22
C GLN A 4 -2.18 19.64 -13.23
N GLN A 5 -1.23 20.12 -12.44
CA GLN A 5 0.04 19.46 -12.25
C GLN A 5 -0.18 18.21 -11.40
N ASN A 6 0.20 17.05 -11.94
CA ASN A 6 0.22 15.80 -11.20
C ASN A 6 1.59 15.60 -10.56
N PHE A 7 1.60 15.13 -9.33
CA PHE A 7 2.79 14.70 -8.57
C PHE A 7 2.76 13.19 -8.39
N PHE A 8 3.93 12.59 -8.17
CA PHE A 8 4.04 11.22 -7.71
C PHE A 8 4.10 11.21 -6.18
N TYR A 9 3.15 10.54 -5.55
CA TYR A 9 3.07 10.35 -4.11
C TYR A 9 3.51 8.93 -3.78
N LEU A 10 4.41 8.78 -2.81
CA LEU A 10 4.69 7.50 -2.19
C LEU A 10 3.74 7.33 -1.01
N CYS A 11 2.82 6.39 -1.16
CA CYS A 11 1.82 6.05 -0.17
C CYS A 11 2.26 4.79 0.59
N LYS A 12 1.94 4.75 1.87
CA LYS A 12 2.06 3.59 2.75
C LYS A 12 0.67 3.24 3.26
N THR A 13 0.23 2.02 3.00
CA THR A 13 -1.05 1.49 3.46
C THR A 13 -0.77 0.34 4.42
N PRO A 14 -1.09 0.47 5.73
CA PRO A 14 -0.95 -0.62 6.67
C PRO A 14 -1.94 -1.74 6.35
N LEU A 15 -1.60 -2.99 6.68
CA LEU A 15 -2.52 -4.13 6.50
C LEU A 15 -3.81 -4.03 7.33
N SER A 16 -3.81 -3.19 8.36
CA SER A 16 -4.99 -2.88 9.17
C SER A 16 -5.75 -1.65 8.68
N ALA A 17 -5.49 -1.17 7.46
CA ALA A 17 -6.21 -0.02 6.91
C ALA A 17 -7.66 -0.39 6.61
N GLU A 18 -8.59 0.40 7.13
CA GLU A 18 -10.04 0.25 6.88
C GLU A 18 -10.56 1.21 5.79
N GLY A 19 -9.68 2.09 5.30
CA GLY A 19 -10.04 3.12 4.35
C GLY A 19 -8.88 4.07 4.01
N PRO A 20 -9.11 5.02 3.08
CA PRO A 20 -8.11 6.00 2.63
C PRO A 20 -7.52 6.86 3.76
N GLU A 21 -8.25 7.09 4.85
CA GLU A 21 -7.80 7.85 6.01
C GLU A 21 -6.57 7.21 6.69
N HIS A 22 -6.43 5.89 6.61
CA HIS A 22 -5.33 5.13 7.16
C HIS A 22 -4.07 5.14 6.27
N VAL A 23 -4.19 5.61 5.03
CA VAL A 23 -3.05 5.72 4.11
C VAL A 23 -2.17 6.91 4.53
N GLU A 24 -0.88 6.65 4.71
CA GLU A 24 0.13 7.66 4.97
C GLU A 24 0.83 8.09 3.68
N ILE A 25 1.03 9.40 3.50
CA ILE A 25 1.90 9.91 2.43
C ILE A 25 3.31 10.01 3.00
N VAL A 26 4.18 9.06 2.64
CA VAL A 26 5.58 9.02 3.08
C VAL A 26 6.34 10.22 2.50
N THR A 27 6.22 10.42 1.19
CA THR A 27 6.87 11.52 0.47
C THR A 27 6.16 11.79 -0.85
N ARG A 28 6.59 12.83 -1.57
CA ARG A 28 6.18 13.08 -2.95
C ARG A 28 7.36 13.57 -3.77
N ALA A 29 7.32 13.34 -5.06
CA ALA A 29 8.26 13.95 -6.00
C ALA A 29 7.86 15.42 -6.19
N GLU A 30 8.80 16.34 -5.98
CA GLU A 30 8.58 17.77 -6.24
C GLU A 30 8.47 18.06 -7.74
N ASP A 31 9.27 17.34 -8.53
CA ASP A 31 9.30 17.39 -9.99
C ASP A 31 9.79 16.05 -10.59
N SER A 32 10.01 16.03 -11.90
CA SER A 32 10.48 14.84 -12.62
C SER A 32 11.94 14.46 -12.30
N GLU A 33 12.78 15.42 -11.90
CA GLU A 33 14.18 15.17 -11.53
C GLU A 33 14.29 14.57 -10.13
N ASP A 34 13.30 14.85 -9.28
CA ASP A 34 13.17 14.30 -7.93
C ASP A 34 12.54 12.88 -7.89
N PHE A 35 11.83 12.49 -8.96
CA PHE A 35 11.19 11.16 -9.04
C PHE A 35 12.14 9.97 -8.75
N PRO A 36 13.38 9.93 -9.26
CA PRO A 36 14.32 8.84 -8.94
C PRO A 36 14.63 8.69 -7.44
N ARG A 37 14.60 9.77 -6.65
CA ARG A 37 14.76 9.70 -5.18
C ARG A 37 13.57 8.95 -4.57
N VAL A 38 12.36 9.38 -4.93
CA VAL A 38 11.11 8.77 -4.44
C VAL A 38 10.97 7.32 -4.88
N PHE A 39 11.37 6.99 -6.11
CA PHE A 39 11.38 5.61 -6.60
C PHE A 39 12.40 4.73 -5.84
N ARG A 40 13.55 5.27 -5.47
CA ARG A 40 14.52 4.54 -4.64
C ARG A 40 13.96 4.28 -3.24
N GLU A 41 13.36 5.27 -2.60
CA GLU A 41 12.70 5.10 -1.29
C GLU A 41 11.58 4.04 -1.36
N TYR A 42 10.80 4.04 -2.44
CA TYR A 42 9.79 3.00 -2.70
C TYR A 42 10.40 1.59 -2.76
N GLU A 43 11.46 1.39 -3.54
CA GLU A 43 12.13 0.09 -3.69
C GLU A 43 12.77 -0.38 -2.37
N GLU A 44 13.35 0.54 -1.60
CA GLU A 44 13.93 0.25 -0.28
C GLU A 44 12.85 -0.17 0.73
N LEU A 45 11.73 0.55 0.78
CA LEU A 45 10.64 0.29 1.73
C LEU A 45 9.90 -1.03 1.48
N ARG A 46 9.80 -1.47 0.22
CA ARG A 46 9.19 -2.77 -0.13
C ARG A 46 10.20 -3.92 -0.16
N SER A 47 11.48 -3.66 0.10
CA SER A 47 12.56 -4.62 -0.10
C SER A 47 12.45 -5.86 0.79
N HIS A 48 11.84 -5.73 1.97
CA HIS A 48 11.60 -6.83 2.92
C HIS A 48 10.61 -7.87 2.39
N ALA A 49 9.70 -7.47 1.51
CA ALA A 49 8.69 -8.36 0.94
C ALA A 49 9.24 -9.25 -0.21
N PHE A 50 10.50 -9.08 -0.61
CA PHE A 50 11.13 -9.94 -1.63
C PHE A 50 11.67 -11.24 -1.03
N ASN A 51 11.52 -12.33 -1.77
CA ASN A 51 12.16 -13.61 -1.42
C ASN A 51 13.62 -13.69 -1.91
N GLU A 52 14.28 -14.82 -1.65
CA GLU A 52 15.68 -15.07 -2.05
C GLU A 52 15.90 -14.94 -3.56
N ASP A 53 14.87 -15.22 -4.37
CA ASP A 53 14.85 -15.08 -5.82
C ASP A 53 14.53 -13.65 -6.30
N LYS A 54 14.41 -12.68 -5.38
CA LYS A 54 14.01 -11.29 -5.65
C LYS A 54 12.63 -11.17 -6.31
N ILE A 55 11.71 -12.06 -5.96
CA ILE A 55 10.31 -11.99 -6.34
C ILE A 55 9.53 -11.37 -5.18
N TYR A 56 8.78 -10.30 -5.48
CA TYR A 56 7.93 -9.63 -4.50
C TYR A 56 6.79 -10.57 -4.08
N SER A 57 6.56 -10.66 -2.77
CA SER A 57 5.54 -11.51 -2.19
C SER A 57 4.68 -10.69 -1.24
N ILE A 58 3.42 -10.48 -1.61
CA ILE A 58 2.50 -9.67 -0.81
C ILE A 58 2.30 -10.25 0.59
N VAL A 59 2.30 -11.57 0.74
CA VAL A 59 2.10 -12.24 2.04
C VAL A 59 3.25 -12.01 3.03
N ARG A 60 4.39 -11.49 2.56
CA ARG A 60 5.56 -11.12 3.39
C ARG A 60 5.62 -9.62 3.69
N ALA A 61 4.77 -8.82 3.06
CA ALA A 61 4.77 -7.38 3.25
C ALA A 61 4.06 -7.05 4.56
N ASP A 62 4.75 -6.34 5.46
CA ASP A 62 4.14 -5.77 6.67
C ASP A 62 3.23 -4.56 6.37
N ASP A 63 3.54 -3.85 5.29
CA ASP A 63 2.85 -2.66 4.81
C ASP A 63 2.89 -2.66 3.27
N ILE A 64 1.84 -2.13 2.63
CA ILE A 64 1.78 -1.97 1.19
C ILE A 64 2.27 -0.58 0.83
N TYR A 65 3.21 -0.52 -0.10
CA TYR A 65 3.74 0.74 -0.61
C TYR A 65 3.31 0.91 -2.05
N ASP A 66 2.86 2.12 -2.41
CA ASP A 66 2.40 2.45 -3.76
C ASP A 66 2.92 3.79 -4.23
N LEU A 67 3.20 3.88 -5.53
CA LEU A 67 3.54 5.14 -6.20
C LEU A 67 2.35 5.64 -7.01
N ILE A 68 1.62 6.61 -6.45
CA ILE A 68 0.39 7.14 -7.05
C ILE A 68 0.65 8.47 -7.74
N ARG A 69 0.30 8.55 -9.03
CA ARG A 69 0.34 9.80 -9.80
C ARG A 69 -1.01 10.51 -9.76
N THR A 70 -1.10 11.65 -9.09
CA THR A 70 -2.34 12.44 -8.98
C THR A 70 -2.08 13.91 -8.65
N ASN A 71 -3.12 14.73 -8.56
CA ASN A 71 -3.05 16.17 -8.31
C ASN A 71 -3.12 16.55 -6.82
N THR A 72 -3.82 15.79 -5.98
CA THR A 72 -4.01 16.08 -4.54
C THR A 72 -3.61 14.92 -3.65
N LYS A 73 -3.35 15.21 -2.36
CA LYS A 73 -3.04 14.19 -1.37
C LYS A 73 -4.25 13.31 -1.07
N GLU A 74 -5.46 13.85 -1.03
CA GLU A 74 -6.67 13.05 -0.79
C GLU A 74 -6.86 12.00 -1.90
N SER A 75 -6.75 12.42 -3.17
CA SER A 75 -6.85 11.47 -4.29
C SER A 75 -5.72 10.44 -4.29
N ALA A 76 -4.55 10.77 -3.74
CA ALA A 76 -3.44 9.84 -3.65
C ALA A 76 -3.74 8.73 -2.65
N LYS A 77 -4.33 9.10 -1.51
CA LYS A 77 -4.76 8.16 -0.47
C LYS A 77 -5.89 7.26 -0.94
N GLU A 78 -6.91 7.82 -1.58
CA GLU A 78 -8.04 7.05 -2.14
C GLU A 78 -7.54 5.98 -3.11
N LYS A 79 -6.73 6.37 -4.11
CA LYS A 79 -6.20 5.43 -5.10
C LYS A 79 -5.23 4.42 -4.53
N ALA A 80 -4.42 4.80 -3.54
CA ALA A 80 -3.53 3.86 -2.87
C ALA A 80 -4.33 2.80 -2.10
N TYR A 81 -5.38 3.21 -1.38
CA TYR A 81 -6.25 2.26 -0.69
C TYR A 81 -6.97 1.33 -1.67
N GLU A 82 -7.55 1.87 -2.75
CA GLU A 82 -8.22 1.07 -3.79
C GLU A 82 -7.28 0.03 -4.43
N GLN A 83 -6.00 0.36 -4.62
CA GLN A 83 -5.00 -0.58 -5.14
C GLN A 83 -4.58 -1.62 -4.09
N ALA A 84 -4.34 -1.16 -2.86
CA ALA A 84 -3.88 -1.97 -1.76
C ALA A 84 -4.96 -2.93 -1.22
N GLU A 85 -6.25 -2.61 -1.34
CA GLU A 85 -7.35 -3.40 -0.74
C GLU A 85 -7.27 -4.90 -1.07
N SER A 86 -7.10 -5.23 -2.36
CA SER A 86 -6.98 -6.64 -2.78
C SER A 86 -5.73 -7.33 -2.25
N GLU A 87 -4.65 -6.57 -2.09
CA GLU A 87 -3.38 -7.03 -1.55
C GLU A 87 -3.46 -7.24 -0.03
N ILE A 88 -4.15 -6.35 0.70
CA ILE A 88 -4.45 -6.48 2.13
C ILE A 88 -5.23 -7.75 2.38
N ILE A 89 -6.35 -7.95 1.67
CA ILE A 89 -7.21 -9.13 1.83
C ILE A 89 -6.40 -10.41 1.61
N THR A 90 -5.60 -10.45 0.54
CA THR A 90 -4.76 -11.62 0.21
C THR A 90 -3.75 -11.92 1.31
N ASN A 91 -3.09 -10.89 1.84
CA ASN A 91 -2.14 -11.03 2.94
C ASN A 91 -2.83 -11.53 4.21
N LEU A 92 -3.92 -10.88 4.62
CA LEU A 92 -4.68 -11.25 5.83
C LEU A 92 -5.18 -12.70 5.75
N GLN A 93 -5.73 -13.11 4.60
CA GLN A 93 -6.16 -14.50 4.40
C GLN A 93 -5.01 -15.49 4.59
N HIS A 94 -3.83 -15.16 4.07
CA HIS A 94 -2.65 -16.00 4.25
C HIS A 94 -2.22 -16.09 5.73
N ARG A 95 -2.22 -14.98 6.46
CA ARG A 95 -1.90 -14.96 7.91
C ARG A 95 -2.89 -15.79 8.71
N VAL A 96 -4.18 -15.74 8.36
CA VAL A 96 -5.21 -16.60 8.95
C VAL A 96 -4.93 -18.07 8.66
N MET A 97 -4.59 -18.41 7.41
CA MET A 97 -4.35 -19.79 7.00
C MET A 97 -3.09 -20.42 7.60
N GLU A 98 -1.99 -19.67 7.71
CA GLU A 98 -0.71 -20.19 8.21
C GLU A 98 -0.55 -20.07 9.73
N GLU A 99 -0.99 -18.96 10.31
CA GLU A 99 -0.66 -18.60 11.70
C GLU A 99 -1.87 -18.59 12.64
N ASP A 100 -3.08 -18.86 12.14
CA ASP A 100 -4.34 -18.74 12.88
C ASP A 100 -4.50 -17.33 13.51
N ASP A 101 -4.01 -16.29 12.82
CA ASP A 101 -3.96 -14.91 13.34
C ASP A 101 -5.38 -14.36 13.60
N ALA A 102 -5.73 -14.25 14.88
CA ALA A 102 -7.03 -13.76 15.33
C ALA A 102 -7.30 -12.29 14.97
N ASN A 103 -6.26 -11.46 14.87
CA ASN A 103 -6.41 -10.07 14.46
C ASN A 103 -6.72 -10.00 12.96
N ALA A 104 -6.02 -10.79 12.14
CA ALA A 104 -6.30 -10.88 10.71
C ALA A 104 -7.73 -11.38 10.44
N LYS A 105 -8.22 -12.38 11.19
CA LYS A 105 -9.63 -12.82 11.14
C LYS A 105 -10.60 -11.70 11.50
N GLY A 106 -10.29 -10.92 12.53
CA GLY A 106 -11.11 -9.78 12.95
C GLY A 106 -11.26 -8.75 11.84
N ILE A 107 -10.14 -8.32 11.25
CA ILE A 107 -10.12 -7.32 10.17
C ILE A 107 -10.88 -7.84 8.94
N LEU A 108 -10.62 -9.07 8.50
CA LEU A 108 -11.34 -9.67 7.36
C LEU A 108 -12.85 -9.68 7.55
N LYS A 109 -13.31 -9.98 8.77
CA LYS A 109 -14.73 -10.03 9.09
C LYS A 109 -15.38 -8.65 9.24
N GLU A 110 -14.74 -7.75 9.98
CA GLU A 110 -15.33 -6.46 10.36
C GLU A 110 -15.23 -5.40 9.25
N VAL A 111 -14.13 -5.40 8.49
CA VAL A 111 -13.85 -4.39 7.46
C VAL A 111 -14.29 -4.88 6.09
N TYR A 112 -13.97 -6.13 5.75
CA TYR A 112 -14.16 -6.67 4.40
C TYR A 112 -15.36 -7.64 4.28
N GLU A 113 -16.05 -7.94 5.39
CA GLU A 113 -17.17 -8.89 5.45
C GLU A 113 -16.83 -10.30 4.93
N ILE A 114 -15.56 -10.71 5.04
CA ILE A 114 -15.06 -12.01 4.61
C ILE A 114 -14.97 -12.94 5.82
N GLU A 115 -15.67 -14.08 5.79
CA GLU A 115 -15.49 -15.15 6.77
C GLU A 115 -14.24 -15.99 6.40
N SER A 116 -13.29 -16.12 7.32
CA SER A 116 -12.01 -16.84 7.15
C SER A 116 -11.60 -17.60 8.40
#